data_AF-A0A0B6YTR7-F1
#
_entry.id   AF-A0A0B6YTR7-F1
#
_cell.length_a   1.000
_cell.length_b   1.000
_cell.length_c   1.000
_cell.angle_alpha   90.00
_cell.angle_beta   90.00
_cell.angle_gamma   90.00
#
_symmetry.space_group_name_H-M   'P 1'
#
loop_
_entity.id
_entity.type
_entity.pdbx_description
1 polymer ?
#
loop_
_entity_poly.entity_id
_entity_poly.type
_entity_poly.pdbx_seq_one_letter_code
_entity_poly.pdbx_strand_id
1 'polypeptide(L)'
;QEGWLVILLASMGECCATPVSLLALCVTITYASCAILCLTKLYLQGLDAFEHDTMRGWTEGFTMLLIAVQTDLLELRPLQRAFLMSILLFIVASSLIQSMYEITDPVLLALSASHNTSIIKHVKAVVLCTLLWMLPLYMTYFICQYFDMDFWLMVIVSSCLLTSVQVIGSLVVYILFMYDFMRSEPWENLDDVIYFARAVTRVMEFIVAVFVVCFGLKESLIGEWSWINSTILVVHCYFNVWQRLQSGWQSFLLRWEAAKKVESLPLA
;
A
#
# COMPACT_ATOMS: atom_id res chain seq x y z
N GLN A 1 -27.65 15.90 -4.68
CA GLN A 1 -26.21 15.58 -4.76
C GLN A 1 -25.93 14.28 -5.54
N GLU A 2 -26.93 13.42 -5.79
CA GLU A 2 -26.74 12.12 -6.47
C GLU A 2 -26.49 12.18 -7.99
N GLY A 3 -26.81 13.31 -8.65
CA GLY A 3 -26.66 13.43 -10.12
C GLY A 3 -25.21 13.34 -10.61
N TRP A 4 -24.23 13.82 -9.83
CA TRP A 4 -22.82 13.79 -10.21
C TRP A 4 -22.25 12.37 -10.20
N LEU A 5 -22.64 11.55 -9.21
CA LEU A 5 -22.24 10.15 -9.14
C LEU A 5 -22.82 9.36 -10.31
N VAL A 6 -24.08 9.60 -10.68
CA VAL A 6 -24.72 8.93 -11.82
C VAL A 6 -24.03 9.30 -13.14
N ILE A 7 -23.69 10.58 -13.34
CA ILE A 7 -22.96 11.03 -14.54
C ILE A 7 -21.56 10.41 -14.59
N LEU A 8 -20.88 10.30 -13.44
CA LEU A 8 -19.55 9.71 -13.33
C LEU A 8 -19.58 8.20 -13.57
N LEU A 9 -20.56 7.47 -13.01
CA LEU A 9 -20.76 6.05 -13.32
C LEU A 9 -21.12 5.83 -14.79
N ALA A 10 -21.97 6.69 -15.37
CA ALA A 10 -22.35 6.59 -16.78
C ALA A 10 -21.14 6.78 -17.71
N SER A 11 -20.32 7.80 -17.46
CA SER A 11 -19.11 8.05 -18.26
C SER A 11 -18.08 6.92 -18.12
N MET A 12 -17.88 6.41 -16.91
CA MET A 12 -17.01 5.25 -16.66
C MET A 12 -17.49 3.97 -17.36
N GLY A 13 -18.82 3.75 -17.37
CA GLY A 13 -19.44 2.64 -18.07
C GLY A 13 -19.26 2.70 -19.59
N GLU A 14 -19.21 3.91 -20.18
CA GLU A 14 -18.96 4.10 -21.61
C GLU A 14 -17.48 3.95 -21.99
N CYS A 15 -16.54 4.36 -21.12
CA CYS A 15 -15.10 4.20 -21.36
C CYS A 15 -14.67 2.73 -21.57
N CYS A 16 -15.45 1.76 -21.10
CA CYS A 16 -15.17 0.33 -21.23
C CYS A 16 -16.16 -0.41 -22.13
N ALA A 17 -16.85 0.31 -23.03
CA ALA A 17 -17.83 -0.31 -23.92
C ALA A 17 -17.19 -1.25 -24.96
N THR A 18 -15.91 -1.07 -25.28
CA THR A 18 -15.19 -1.87 -26.28
C THR A 18 -13.85 -2.33 -25.74
N PRO A 19 -13.30 -3.46 -26.23
CA PRO A 19 -11.95 -3.89 -25.87
C PRO A 19 -10.89 -2.84 -26.21
N VAL A 20 -11.09 -2.08 -27.29
CA VAL A 20 -10.19 -0.98 -27.69
C VAL A 20 -10.22 0.15 -26.66
N SER A 21 -11.40 0.53 -26.17
CA SER A 21 -11.53 1.60 -25.17
C SER A 21 -11.00 1.17 -23.80
N LEU A 22 -11.17 -0.10 -23.42
CA LEU A 22 -10.55 -0.68 -22.23
C LEU A 22 -9.01 -0.65 -22.29
N LEU A 23 -8.43 -1.06 -23.43
CA LEU A 23 -6.98 -0.99 -23.64
C LEU A 23 -6.47 0.45 -23.61
N ALA A 24 -7.19 1.37 -24.26
CA ALA A 24 -6.86 2.79 -24.22
C ALA A 24 -6.88 3.35 -22.78
N LEU A 25 -7.84 2.91 -21.96
CA LEU A 25 -7.91 3.28 -20.55
C LEU A 25 -6.74 2.71 -19.74
N CYS A 26 -6.36 1.45 -19.94
CA CYS A 26 -5.19 0.84 -19.29
C CYS A 26 -3.89 1.58 -19.63
N VAL A 27 -3.72 1.96 -20.91
CA VAL A 27 -2.58 2.76 -21.37
C VAL A 27 -2.61 4.15 -20.73
N THR A 28 -3.79 4.79 -20.70
CA THR A 28 -3.97 6.11 -20.06
C THR A 28 -3.58 6.06 -18.58
N ILE A 29 -4.02 5.03 -17.86
CA ILE A 29 -3.69 4.81 -16.45
C ILE A 29 -2.19 4.55 -16.25
N THR A 30 -1.56 3.80 -17.16
CA THR A 30 -0.10 3.58 -17.12
C THR A 30 0.66 4.90 -17.20
N TYR A 31 0.33 5.74 -18.17
CA TYR A 31 0.98 7.05 -18.34
C TYR A 31 0.63 8.03 -17.21
N ALA A 32 -0.62 8.04 -16.74
CA ALA A 32 -1.04 8.87 -15.62
C ALA A 32 -0.32 8.47 -14.33
N SER A 33 -0.21 7.17 -14.04
CA SER A 33 0.54 6.63 -12.90
C SER A 33 2.02 6.99 -13.00
N CYS A 34 2.62 6.81 -14.18
CA CYS A 34 4.00 7.22 -14.43
C CYS A 34 4.22 8.72 -14.18
N ALA A 35 3.30 9.57 -14.63
CA ALA A 35 3.37 11.01 -14.40
C ALA A 35 3.27 11.34 -12.90
N ILE A 36 2.34 10.72 -12.17
CA ILE A 36 2.16 10.94 -10.72
C ILE A 36 3.39 10.48 -9.93
N LEU A 37 3.95 9.31 -10.26
CA LEU A 37 5.16 8.80 -9.62
C LEU A 37 6.38 9.67 -9.92
N CYS A 38 6.51 10.15 -11.16
CA CYS A 38 7.57 11.10 -11.55
C CYS A 38 7.42 12.43 -10.79
N LEU A 39 6.20 12.97 -10.70
CA LEU A 39 5.91 14.17 -9.91
C LEU A 39 6.22 13.97 -8.43
N THR A 40 5.95 12.79 -7.87
CA THR A 40 6.28 12.44 -6.48
C THR A 40 7.78 12.48 -6.26
N LYS A 41 8.57 11.90 -7.18
CA LYS A 41 10.04 11.94 -7.13
C LYS A 41 10.57 13.36 -7.26
N LEU A 42 10.10 14.11 -8.25
CA LEU A 42 10.48 15.50 -8.45
C LEU A 42 10.13 16.36 -7.24
N TYR A 43 8.96 16.11 -6.62
CA TYR A 43 8.56 16.79 -5.41
C TYR A 43 9.52 16.49 -4.25
N LEU A 44 9.95 15.24 -4.05
CA LEU A 44 10.83 14.87 -2.94
C LEU A 44 12.30 15.24 -3.15
N GLN A 45 12.86 14.94 -4.32
CA GLN A 45 14.29 15.00 -4.61
C GLN A 45 14.71 16.21 -5.44
N GLY A 46 13.76 16.91 -6.09
CA GLY A 46 14.07 18.01 -7.01
C GLY A 46 14.51 17.51 -8.39
N LEU A 47 15.32 18.31 -9.10
CA LEU A 47 15.76 18.01 -10.46
C LEU A 47 16.79 16.87 -10.53
N ASP A 48 17.44 16.54 -9.41
CA ASP A 48 18.40 15.41 -9.30
C ASP A 48 17.71 14.04 -9.42
N ALA A 49 16.38 14.00 -9.47
CA ALA A 49 15.57 12.78 -9.57
C ALA A 49 15.58 12.10 -10.95
N PHE A 50 16.09 12.78 -12.00
CA PHE A 50 16.01 12.31 -13.38
C PHE A 50 17.09 11.30 -13.78
N GLU A 51 18.11 11.09 -12.95
CA GLU A 51 19.35 10.45 -13.42
C GLU A 51 19.27 8.92 -13.56
N HIS A 52 18.22 8.26 -13.06
CA HIS A 52 18.02 6.84 -13.32
C HIS A 52 16.59 6.42 -13.01
N ASP A 53 15.74 6.22 -14.03
CA ASP A 53 14.49 5.51 -13.78
C ASP A 53 13.97 4.71 -14.97
N THR A 54 13.75 3.43 -14.70
CA THR A 54 12.89 2.54 -15.48
C THR A 54 11.46 3.09 -15.38
N MET A 55 10.70 3.04 -16.48
CA MET A 55 9.32 3.55 -16.53
C MET A 55 8.44 2.90 -15.44
N ARG A 56 8.24 3.58 -14.30
CA ARG A 56 7.34 3.14 -13.20
C ARG A 56 5.91 3.54 -13.55
N GLY A 57 4.91 2.72 -13.24
CA GLY A 57 3.51 2.96 -13.63
C GLY A 57 2.89 1.88 -14.53
N TRP A 58 3.72 1.00 -15.11
CA TRP A 58 3.24 -0.12 -15.93
C TRP A 58 2.51 -1.18 -15.10
N THR A 59 2.90 -1.33 -13.84
CA THR A 59 2.30 -2.26 -12.87
C THR A 59 0.83 -1.98 -12.64
N GLU A 60 0.43 -0.72 -12.52
CA GLU A 60 -0.93 -0.26 -12.24
C GLU A 60 -1.84 -0.48 -13.45
N GLY A 61 -1.37 -0.11 -14.65
CA GLY A 61 -2.12 -0.37 -15.89
C GLY A 61 -2.21 -1.86 -16.23
N PHE A 62 -1.16 -2.64 -15.96
CA PHE A 62 -1.19 -4.09 -16.13
C PHE A 62 -2.13 -4.77 -15.12
N THR A 63 -2.13 -4.32 -13.87
CA THR A 63 -3.07 -4.81 -12.84
C THR A 63 -4.51 -4.54 -13.26
N MET A 64 -4.80 -3.34 -13.76
CA MET A 64 -6.12 -3.03 -14.30
C MET A 64 -6.52 -3.96 -15.45
N LEU A 65 -5.62 -4.18 -16.41
CA LEU A 65 -5.87 -5.05 -17.55
C LEU A 65 -6.18 -6.49 -17.09
N LEU A 66 -5.38 -7.03 -16.18
CA LEU A 66 -5.56 -8.38 -15.65
C LEU A 66 -6.91 -8.54 -14.95
N ILE A 67 -7.27 -7.61 -14.06
CA ILE A 67 -8.54 -7.71 -13.33
C ILE A 67 -9.73 -7.48 -14.27
N ALA A 68 -9.62 -6.57 -15.24
CA ALA A 68 -10.68 -6.34 -16.23
C ALA A 68 -10.94 -7.57 -17.11
N VAL A 69 -9.88 -8.30 -17.49
CA VAL A 69 -10.00 -9.57 -18.22
C VAL A 69 -10.56 -10.66 -17.32
N GLN A 70 -10.09 -10.78 -16.08
CA GLN A 70 -10.54 -11.80 -15.14
C GLN A 70 -12.02 -11.66 -14.75
N THR A 71 -12.54 -10.45 -14.77
CA THR A 71 -13.92 -10.15 -14.34
C THR A 71 -14.93 -10.17 -15.50
N ASP A 72 -14.48 -10.55 -16.71
CA ASP A 72 -15.28 -10.53 -17.94
C ASP A 72 -16.06 -9.21 -18.12
N LEU A 73 -15.39 -8.10 -17.80
CA LEU A 73 -15.97 -6.76 -17.68
C LEU A 73 -16.78 -6.32 -18.92
N LEU A 74 -16.37 -6.79 -20.11
CA LEU A 74 -16.98 -6.43 -21.39
C LEU A 74 -18.36 -7.08 -21.60
N GLU A 75 -18.62 -8.24 -20.98
CA GLU A 75 -19.89 -8.97 -21.14
C GLU A 75 -20.96 -8.52 -20.14
N LEU A 76 -20.59 -7.68 -19.17
CA LEU A 76 -21.50 -7.17 -18.15
C LEU A 76 -22.47 -6.12 -18.70
N ARG A 77 -23.65 -6.06 -18.08
CA ARG A 77 -24.64 -5.00 -18.35
C ARG A 77 -24.06 -3.62 -18.02
N PRO A 78 -24.43 -2.55 -18.75
CA PRO A 78 -23.82 -1.22 -18.59
C PRO A 78 -23.76 -0.70 -17.14
N LEU A 79 -24.80 -0.93 -16.35
CA LEU A 79 -24.86 -0.53 -14.94
C LEU A 79 -23.88 -1.32 -14.05
N GLN A 80 -23.82 -2.65 -14.23
CA GLN A 80 -22.89 -3.52 -13.48
C GLN A 80 -21.45 -3.26 -13.89
N ARG A 81 -21.21 -3.01 -15.18
CA ARG A 81 -19.91 -2.62 -15.71
C ARG A 81 -19.41 -1.32 -15.10
N ALA A 82 -20.25 -0.30 -15.01
CA ALA A 82 -19.90 0.98 -14.39
C ALA A 82 -19.53 0.82 -12.90
N PHE A 83 -20.28 0.00 -12.17
CA PHE A 83 -19.99 -0.32 -10.77
C PHE A 83 -18.65 -1.03 -10.62
N LEU A 84 -18.41 -2.11 -11.38
CA LEU A 84 -17.14 -2.84 -11.33
C LEU A 84 -15.95 -1.95 -11.76
N MET A 85 -16.16 -1.07 -12.73
CA MET A 85 -15.15 -0.07 -13.11
C MET A 85 -14.80 0.88 -11.98
N SER A 86 -15.77 1.27 -11.16
CA SER A 86 -15.49 2.10 -9.97
C SER A 86 -14.56 1.37 -9.02
N ILE A 87 -14.83 0.09 -8.75
CA ILE A 87 -13.97 -0.77 -7.92
C ILE A 87 -12.57 -0.89 -8.53
N LEU A 88 -12.47 -1.12 -9.83
CA LEU A 88 -11.18 -1.19 -10.53
C LEU A 88 -10.36 0.11 -10.39
N LEU A 89 -11.00 1.28 -10.50
CA LEU A 89 -10.31 2.55 -10.27
C LEU A 89 -9.87 2.71 -8.81
N PHE A 90 -10.66 2.24 -7.83
CA PHE A 90 -10.23 2.21 -6.43
C PHE A 90 -9.00 1.32 -6.24
N ILE A 91 -8.95 0.15 -6.88
CA ILE A 91 -7.78 -0.75 -6.85
C ILE A 91 -6.55 -0.05 -7.42
N VAL A 92 -6.67 0.54 -8.61
CA VAL A 92 -5.59 1.25 -9.29
C VAL A 92 -5.10 2.43 -8.43
N ALA A 93 -6.02 3.19 -7.85
CA ALA A 93 -5.68 4.31 -6.97
C ALA A 93 -4.98 3.84 -5.70
N SER A 94 -5.44 2.74 -5.07
CA SER A 94 -4.78 2.13 -3.93
C SER A 94 -3.36 1.66 -4.29
N SER A 95 -3.17 0.98 -5.41
CA SER A 95 -1.84 0.54 -5.86
C SER A 95 -0.93 1.73 -6.15
N LEU A 96 -1.46 2.81 -6.72
CA LEU A 96 -0.68 4.02 -6.98
C LEU A 96 -0.22 4.69 -5.68
N ILE A 97 -1.09 4.78 -4.67
CA ILE A 97 -0.72 5.31 -3.35
C ILE A 97 0.36 4.44 -2.70
N GLN A 98 0.26 3.11 -2.81
CA GLN A 98 1.30 2.21 -2.34
C GLN A 98 2.63 2.43 -3.09
N SER A 99 2.62 2.53 -4.42
CA SER A 99 3.81 2.85 -5.22
C SER A 99 4.44 4.19 -4.83
N MET A 100 3.62 5.21 -4.51
CA MET A 100 4.11 6.49 -3.99
C MET A 100 4.77 6.34 -2.62
N TYR A 101 4.20 5.52 -1.73
CA TYR A 101 4.81 5.21 -0.43
C TYR A 101 6.14 4.46 -0.57
N GLU A 102 6.24 3.47 -1.45
CA GLU A 102 7.48 2.72 -1.70
C GLU A 102 8.63 3.61 -2.22
N ILE A 103 8.31 4.71 -2.90
CA ILE A 103 9.28 5.75 -3.27
C ILE A 103 9.60 6.67 -2.09
N THR A 104 8.58 7.03 -1.31
CA THR A 104 8.70 8.02 -0.24
C THR A 104 9.44 7.49 0.99
N ASP A 105 9.21 6.23 1.37
CA ASP A 105 9.80 5.60 2.56
C ASP A 105 11.33 5.66 2.62
N PRO A 106 12.09 5.19 1.60
CA PRO A 106 13.55 5.26 1.64
C PRO A 106 14.06 6.70 1.65
N VAL A 107 13.36 7.64 0.99
CA VAL A 107 13.73 9.06 1.01
C VAL A 107 13.48 9.67 2.39
N LEU A 108 12.36 9.35 3.04
CA LEU A 108 12.04 9.80 4.39
C LEU A 108 13.08 9.30 5.39
N LEU A 109 13.42 8.01 5.34
CA LEU A 109 14.40 7.39 6.23
C LEU A 109 15.82 7.91 5.97
N ALA A 110 16.20 8.12 4.71
CA ALA A 110 17.48 8.73 4.36
C ALA A 110 17.56 10.20 4.81
N LEU A 111 16.46 10.95 4.71
CA LEU A 111 16.40 12.33 5.17
C LEU A 111 16.54 12.41 6.70
N SER A 112 15.94 11.48 7.45
CA SER A 112 16.16 11.39 8.90
C SER A 112 17.60 10.99 9.27
N ALA A 113 18.22 10.07 8.53
CA ALA A 113 19.57 9.58 8.83
C ALA A 113 20.69 10.52 8.34
N SER A 114 20.41 11.42 7.40
CA SER A 114 21.42 12.34 6.83
C SER A 114 21.62 13.62 7.64
N HIS A 115 20.92 13.79 8.78
CA HIS A 115 21.02 14.98 9.64
C HIS A 115 20.92 16.30 8.84
N ASN A 116 20.07 16.32 7.82
CA ASN A 116 19.94 17.48 6.93
C ASN A 116 19.25 18.64 7.64
N THR A 117 19.83 19.84 7.65
CA THR A 117 19.24 21.00 8.35
C THR A 117 18.13 21.69 7.56
N SER A 118 17.87 21.28 6.31
CA SER A 118 16.88 21.92 5.45
C SER A 118 15.44 21.57 5.84
N ILE A 119 14.84 22.40 6.69
CA ILE A 119 13.46 22.25 7.19
C ILE A 119 12.44 22.06 6.04
N ILE A 120 12.66 22.72 4.90
CA ILE A 120 11.77 22.61 3.73
C ILE A 120 11.69 21.16 3.22
N LYS A 121 12.79 20.42 3.19
CA LYS A 121 12.78 19.01 2.74
C LYS A 121 12.01 18.13 3.72
N HIS A 122 12.20 18.36 5.02
CA HIS A 122 11.46 17.66 6.08
C HIS A 122 9.96 17.92 6.01
N VAL A 123 9.55 19.19 5.87
CA VAL A 123 8.14 19.56 5.74
C VAL A 123 7.52 18.92 4.51
N LYS A 124 8.19 18.96 3.35
CA LYS A 124 7.69 18.33 2.12
C LYS A 124 7.49 16.82 2.28
N ALA A 125 8.46 16.11 2.87
CA ALA A 125 8.37 14.67 3.09
C ALA A 125 7.23 14.32 4.07
N VAL A 126 7.10 15.06 5.19
CA VAL A 126 6.05 14.84 6.20
C VAL A 126 4.67 15.15 5.64
N VAL A 127 4.51 16.24 4.86
CA VAL A 127 3.24 16.58 4.21
C VAL A 127 2.82 15.48 3.24
N LEU A 128 3.74 14.98 2.41
CA LEU A 128 3.44 13.87 1.51
C LEU A 128 3.04 12.61 2.28
N CYS A 129 3.77 12.24 3.33
CA CYS A 129 3.42 11.09 4.17
C CYS A 129 2.04 11.27 4.83
N THR A 130 1.72 12.47 5.32
CA THR A 130 0.41 12.76 5.91
C THR A 130 -0.71 12.59 4.87
N LEU A 131 -0.49 13.04 3.63
CA LEU A 131 -1.42 12.84 2.53
C LEU A 131 -1.57 11.35 2.18
N LEU A 132 -0.45 10.61 2.09
CA LEU A 132 -0.45 9.17 1.82
C LEU A 132 -1.07 8.35 2.96
N TRP A 133 -1.15 8.88 4.18
CA TRP A 133 -1.86 8.26 5.29
C TRP A 133 -3.37 8.52 5.22
N MET A 134 -3.78 9.78 4.98
CA MET A 134 -5.19 10.18 4.98
C MET A 134 -5.95 9.67 3.76
N LEU A 135 -5.33 9.60 2.58
CA LEU A 135 -5.99 9.16 1.36
C LEU A 135 -6.49 7.71 1.42
N PRO A 136 -5.69 6.69 1.77
CA PRO A 136 -6.18 5.31 1.90
C PRO A 136 -7.28 5.15 2.94
N LEU A 137 -7.23 5.91 4.04
CA LEU A 137 -8.29 5.91 5.06
C LEU A 137 -9.59 6.49 4.51
N TYR A 138 -9.49 7.61 3.77
CA TYR A 138 -10.64 8.20 3.10
C TYR A 138 -11.25 7.25 2.06
N MET A 139 -10.41 6.59 1.25
CA MET A 139 -10.84 5.58 0.28
C MET A 139 -11.53 4.40 0.97
N THR A 140 -10.97 3.91 2.07
CA THR A 140 -11.56 2.84 2.88
C THR A 140 -12.93 3.25 3.43
N TYR A 141 -13.04 4.47 3.98
CA TYR A 141 -14.30 5.00 4.48
C TYR A 141 -15.36 5.09 3.38
N PHE A 142 -14.98 5.58 2.20
CA PHE A 142 -15.88 5.68 1.06
C PHE A 142 -16.35 4.29 0.61
N ILE A 143 -15.43 3.34 0.47
CA ILE A 143 -15.75 1.96 0.10
C ILE A 143 -16.76 1.35 1.08
N CYS A 144 -16.50 1.43 2.38
CA CYS A 144 -17.38 0.86 3.41
C CYS A 144 -18.76 1.54 3.52
N GLN A 145 -18.90 2.78 3.05
CA GLN A 145 -20.17 3.51 3.07
C GLN A 145 -21.06 3.21 1.87
N TYR A 146 -20.45 3.11 0.68
CA TYR A 146 -21.20 3.05 -0.58
C TYR A 146 -21.32 1.65 -1.17
N PHE A 147 -20.49 0.71 -0.72
CA PHE A 147 -20.42 -0.63 -1.27
C PHE A 147 -20.66 -1.67 -0.16
N ASP A 148 -21.42 -2.71 -0.48
CA ASP A 148 -21.54 -3.86 0.39
C ASP A 148 -20.22 -4.63 0.42
N MET A 149 -19.76 -4.97 1.62
CA MET A 149 -18.47 -5.62 1.83
C MET A 149 -18.51 -7.09 1.44
N ASP A 150 -18.00 -7.39 0.24
CA ASP A 150 -17.69 -8.74 -0.24
C ASP A 150 -16.20 -9.08 -0.04
N PHE A 151 -15.80 -10.32 -0.36
CA PHE A 151 -14.41 -10.77 -0.24
C PHE A 151 -13.42 -9.86 -0.97
N TRP A 152 -13.73 -9.50 -2.22
CA TRP A 152 -12.86 -8.70 -3.07
C TRP A 152 -12.65 -7.30 -2.50
N LEU A 153 -13.73 -6.67 -2.07
CA LEU A 153 -13.70 -5.36 -1.47
C LEU A 153 -12.97 -5.36 -0.12
N MET A 154 -13.10 -6.45 0.64
CA MET A 154 -12.34 -6.66 1.88
C MET A 154 -10.83 -6.75 1.61
N VAL A 155 -10.40 -7.41 0.53
CA VAL A 155 -8.99 -7.42 0.09
C VAL A 155 -8.50 -5.99 -0.22
N ILE A 156 -9.33 -5.19 -0.89
CA ILE A 156 -9.00 -3.79 -1.25
C ILE A 156 -8.89 -2.93 0.01
N VAL A 157 -9.90 -2.96 0.88
CA VAL A 157 -9.90 -2.22 2.16
C VAL A 157 -8.70 -2.60 3.00
N SER A 158 -8.38 -3.90 3.08
CA SER A 158 -7.20 -4.35 3.80
C SER A 158 -5.90 -3.85 3.20
N SER A 159 -5.79 -3.76 1.87
CA SER A 159 -4.61 -3.19 1.21
C SER A 159 -4.45 -1.71 1.57
N CYS A 160 -5.53 -0.94 1.55
CA CYS A 160 -5.53 0.47 1.97
C CYS A 160 -5.10 0.63 3.44
N LEU A 161 -5.67 -0.19 4.34
CA LEU A 161 -5.30 -0.18 5.76
C LEU A 161 -3.84 -0.58 5.98
N LEU A 162 -3.34 -1.56 5.23
CA LEU A 162 -1.95 -1.97 5.27
C LEU A 162 -1.03 -0.82 4.89
N THR A 163 -1.31 -0.11 3.79
CA THR A 163 -0.54 1.08 3.40
C THR A 163 -0.59 2.16 4.48
N SER A 164 -1.75 2.41 5.10
CA SER A 164 -1.83 3.36 6.24
C SER A 164 -0.97 2.94 7.43
N VAL A 165 -0.97 1.66 7.80
CA VAL A 165 -0.12 1.14 8.89
C VAL A 165 1.36 1.33 8.58
N GLN A 166 1.75 1.06 7.33
CA GLN A 166 3.11 1.25 6.85
C GLN A 166 3.58 2.70 6.92
N VAL A 167 2.74 3.63 6.42
CA VAL A 167 3.04 5.07 6.47
C VAL A 167 3.19 5.55 7.92
N ILE A 168 2.30 5.12 8.83
CA ILE A 168 2.40 5.47 10.26
C ILE A 168 3.71 4.90 10.84
N GLY A 169 4.04 3.64 10.54
CA GLY A 169 5.26 2.99 11.03
C GLY A 169 6.52 3.76 10.62
N SER A 170 6.61 4.18 9.36
CA SER A 170 7.71 5.01 8.85
C SER A 170 7.74 6.39 9.48
N LEU A 171 6.58 7.03 9.68
CA LEU A 171 6.48 8.32 10.37
C LEU A 171 6.93 8.23 11.83
N VAL A 172 6.60 7.15 12.55
CA VAL A 172 7.07 6.94 13.92
C VAL A 172 8.59 6.83 13.97
N VAL A 173 9.20 6.03 13.08
CA VAL A 173 10.66 5.91 12.99
C VAL A 173 11.31 7.25 12.65
N TYR A 174 10.72 7.99 11.72
CA TYR A 174 11.18 9.34 11.37
C TYR A 174 11.12 10.31 12.55
N ILE A 175 10.02 10.32 13.31
CA ILE A 175 9.86 11.15 14.50
C ILE A 175 10.88 10.79 15.56
N LEU A 176 11.19 9.50 15.76
CA LEU A 176 12.21 9.05 16.71
C LEU A 176 13.60 9.58 16.32
N PHE A 177 13.98 9.50 15.05
CA PHE A 177 15.25 10.07 14.58
C PHE A 177 15.29 11.61 14.69
N MET A 178 14.19 12.29 14.36
CA MET A 178 14.11 13.75 14.54
C MET A 178 14.20 14.14 16.02
N TYR A 179 13.58 13.36 16.91
CA TYR A 179 13.64 13.59 18.33
C TYR A 179 15.06 13.42 18.88
N ASP A 180 15.79 12.38 18.44
CA ASP A 180 17.20 12.19 18.77
C ASP A 180 18.05 13.36 18.29
N PHE A 181 17.83 13.84 17.06
CA PHE A 181 18.53 15.01 16.52
C PHE A 181 18.31 16.30 17.33
N MET A 182 17.13 16.49 17.92
CA MET A 182 16.84 17.66 18.74
C MET A 182 17.43 17.59 20.17
N ARG A 183 17.87 16.41 20.62
CA ARG A 183 18.48 16.25 21.95
C ARG A 183 19.94 16.69 21.92
N SER A 184 20.37 17.27 23.05
CA SER A 184 21.77 17.66 23.25
C SER A 184 22.71 16.46 23.43
N GLU A 185 22.18 15.33 23.89
CA GLU A 185 22.92 14.08 24.12
C GLU A 185 22.28 12.95 23.30
N PRO A 186 23.07 12.14 22.58
CA PRO A 186 22.58 11.01 21.80
C PRO A 186 21.80 10.01 22.66
N TRP A 187 20.71 9.46 22.13
CA TRP A 187 19.92 8.48 22.85
C TRP A 187 20.52 7.08 22.71
N GLU A 188 21.19 6.61 23.77
CA GLU A 188 21.89 5.31 23.80
C GLU A 188 21.00 4.10 23.41
N ASN A 189 19.69 4.14 23.69
CA ASN A 189 18.76 3.06 23.41
C ASN A 189 17.88 3.30 22.17
N LEU A 190 18.22 4.27 21.30
CA LEU A 190 17.42 4.61 20.12
C LEU A 190 17.18 3.40 19.21
N ASP A 191 18.22 2.61 18.95
CA ASP A 191 18.15 1.45 18.07
C ASP A 191 17.16 0.38 18.57
N ASP A 192 17.10 0.18 19.89
CA ASP A 192 16.14 -0.75 20.52
C ASP A 192 14.69 -0.24 20.39
N VAL A 193 14.47 1.06 20.56
CA VAL A 193 13.15 1.70 20.41
C VAL A 193 12.70 1.66 18.96
N ILE A 194 13.59 1.98 18.01
CA ILE A 194 13.31 1.90 16.56
C ILE A 194 13.00 0.45 16.17
N TYR A 195 13.77 -0.50 16.68
CA TYR A 195 13.46 -1.91 16.47
C TYR A 195 12.05 -2.23 16.96
N PHE A 196 11.71 -1.83 18.19
CA PHE A 196 10.40 -2.12 18.77
C PHE A 196 9.27 -1.48 17.93
N ALA A 197 9.42 -0.23 17.50
CA ALA A 197 8.48 0.45 16.62
C ALA A 197 8.28 -0.28 15.27
N ARG A 198 9.38 -0.74 14.66
CA ARG A 198 9.32 -1.56 13.44
C ARG A 198 8.64 -2.90 13.70
N ALA A 199 8.93 -3.55 14.81
CA ALA A 199 8.30 -4.82 15.19
C ALA A 199 6.78 -4.67 15.38
N VAL A 200 6.33 -3.61 16.06
CA VAL A 200 4.90 -3.31 16.22
C VAL A 200 4.24 -3.09 14.86
N THR A 201 4.87 -2.32 13.97
CA THR A 201 4.36 -2.13 12.60
C THR A 201 4.20 -3.46 11.87
N ARG A 202 5.22 -4.34 11.90
CA ARG A 202 5.17 -5.67 11.28
C ARG A 202 4.07 -6.56 11.86
N VAL A 203 3.85 -6.51 13.17
CA VAL A 203 2.76 -7.26 13.83
C VAL A 203 1.40 -6.73 13.37
N MET A 204 1.23 -5.41 13.25
CA MET A 204 -0.01 -4.82 12.73
C MET A 204 -0.25 -5.20 11.25
N GLU A 205 0.78 -5.17 10.41
CA GLU A 205 0.70 -5.66 9.02
C GLU A 205 0.22 -7.12 8.97
N PHE A 206 0.73 -7.97 9.86
CA PHE A 206 0.35 -9.37 9.95
C PHE A 206 -1.11 -9.54 10.41
N ILE A 207 -1.56 -8.77 11.42
CA ILE A 207 -2.95 -8.81 11.90
C ILE A 207 -3.92 -8.46 10.77
N VAL A 208 -3.63 -7.39 10.02
CA VAL A 208 -4.45 -6.97 8.87
C VAL A 208 -4.54 -8.10 7.82
N ALA A 209 -3.43 -8.76 7.52
CA ALA A 209 -3.41 -9.88 6.57
C ALA A 209 -4.22 -11.10 7.05
N VAL A 210 -4.09 -11.45 8.34
CA VAL A 210 -4.85 -12.56 8.94
C VAL A 210 -6.34 -12.25 8.94
N PHE A 211 -6.75 -11.01 9.16
CA PHE A 211 -8.15 -10.60 9.11
C PHE A 211 -8.79 -10.90 7.75
N VAL A 212 -8.10 -10.58 6.65
CA VAL A 212 -8.56 -10.91 5.28
C VAL A 212 -8.72 -12.41 5.09
N VAL A 213 -7.75 -13.20 5.56
CA VAL A 213 -7.80 -14.66 5.42
C VAL A 213 -8.97 -15.25 6.19
N CYS A 214 -9.18 -14.82 7.44
CA CYS A 214 -10.31 -15.26 8.25
C CYS A 214 -11.65 -14.89 7.60
N PHE A 215 -11.76 -13.68 7.05
CA PHE A 215 -12.96 -13.26 6.33
C PHE A 215 -13.19 -14.09 5.06
N GLY A 216 -12.15 -14.28 4.24
CA GLY A 216 -12.22 -15.09 3.03
C GLY A 216 -12.56 -16.56 3.30
N LEU A 217 -12.03 -17.15 4.38
CA LEU A 217 -12.41 -18.50 4.81
C LEU A 217 -13.86 -18.56 5.27
N LYS A 218 -14.34 -17.57 6.04
CA LYS A 218 -15.75 -17.50 6.47
C LYS A 218 -16.67 -17.42 5.26
N GLU A 219 -16.36 -16.57 4.29
CA GLU A 219 -17.15 -16.42 3.07
C GLU A 219 -17.12 -17.68 2.20
N SER A 220 -15.95 -18.32 2.07
CA SER A 220 -15.81 -19.57 1.30
C SER A 220 -16.55 -20.76 1.95
N LEU A 221 -16.69 -20.79 3.28
CA LEU A 221 -17.40 -21.85 4.00
C LEU A 221 -18.92 -21.66 4.04
N ILE A 222 -19.40 -20.42 4.03
CA ILE A 222 -20.84 -20.08 4.19
C ILE A 222 -21.50 -19.72 2.86
N GLY A 223 -20.75 -19.19 1.91
CA GLY A 223 -21.22 -18.76 0.58
C GLY A 223 -21.08 -19.82 -0.52
N GLU A 224 -21.41 -19.43 -1.74
CA GLU A 224 -21.18 -20.27 -2.93
C GLU A 224 -19.67 -20.41 -3.19
N TRP A 225 -19.20 -21.64 -3.32
CA TRP A 225 -17.78 -21.93 -3.45
C TRP A 225 -17.27 -21.55 -4.85
N SER A 226 -16.46 -20.48 -4.93
CA SER A 226 -15.83 -20.02 -6.17
C SER A 226 -14.35 -20.41 -6.23
N TRP A 227 -13.96 -21.14 -7.27
CA TRP A 227 -12.58 -21.52 -7.56
C TRP A 227 -11.65 -20.32 -7.71
N ILE A 228 -12.16 -19.22 -8.28
CA ILE A 228 -11.40 -17.98 -8.49
C ILE A 228 -11.11 -17.31 -7.15
N ASN A 229 -12.13 -17.16 -6.29
CA ASN A 229 -11.98 -16.56 -4.96
C ASN A 229 -11.01 -17.38 -4.09
N SER A 230 -11.09 -18.72 -4.17
CA SER A 230 -10.16 -19.61 -3.47
C SER A 230 -8.71 -19.47 -3.97
N THR A 231 -8.49 -19.36 -5.28
CA THR A 231 -7.14 -19.19 -5.83
C THR A 231 -6.50 -17.89 -5.38
N ILE A 232 -7.24 -16.78 -5.43
CA ILE A 232 -6.78 -15.47 -4.96
C ILE A 232 -6.50 -15.51 -3.46
N LEU A 233 -7.38 -16.13 -2.67
CA LEU A 233 -7.17 -16.31 -1.24
C LEU A 233 -5.90 -17.10 -0.94
N VAL A 234 -5.61 -18.17 -1.68
CA VAL A 234 -4.38 -18.97 -1.53
C VAL A 234 -3.13 -18.15 -1.87
N VAL A 235 -3.15 -17.40 -2.98
CA VAL A 235 -2.06 -16.49 -3.35
C VAL A 235 -1.86 -15.43 -2.26
N HIS A 236 -2.95 -14.86 -1.75
CA HIS A 236 -2.91 -13.88 -0.66
C HIS A 236 -2.32 -14.51 0.62
N CYS A 237 -2.76 -15.69 1.02
CA CYS A 237 -2.19 -16.44 2.14
C CYS A 237 -0.67 -16.65 1.96
N TYR A 238 -0.20 -16.99 0.77
CA TYR A 238 1.21 -17.22 0.53
C TYR A 238 2.05 -15.93 0.61
N PHE A 239 1.70 -14.91 -0.17
CA PHE A 239 2.50 -13.68 -0.24
C PHE A 239 2.29 -12.76 0.98
N ASN A 240 1.05 -12.59 1.45
CA ASN A 240 0.75 -11.63 2.52
C ASN A 240 0.88 -12.23 3.93
N VAL A 241 0.64 -13.52 4.12
CA VAL A 241 0.68 -14.14 5.46
C VAL A 241 1.94 -14.97 5.64
N TRP A 242 2.19 -15.93 4.76
CA TRP A 242 3.31 -16.87 4.91
C TRP A 242 4.67 -16.18 4.81
N GLN A 243 4.90 -15.33 3.80
CA GLN A 243 6.16 -14.59 3.70
C GLN A 243 6.38 -13.63 4.89
N ARG A 244 5.33 -12.94 5.36
CA ARG A 244 5.42 -12.05 6.54
C ARG A 244 5.72 -12.84 7.82
N LEU A 245 5.06 -13.98 8.02
CA LEU A 245 5.31 -14.88 9.14
C LEU A 245 6.75 -15.41 9.11
N GLN A 246 7.22 -15.85 7.94
CA GLN A 246 8.59 -16.34 7.75
C GLN A 246 9.62 -15.25 8.06
N SER A 247 9.42 -14.02 7.57
CA SER A 247 10.30 -12.89 7.85
C SER A 247 10.31 -12.54 9.35
N GLY A 248 9.15 -12.56 10.00
CA GLY A 248 9.03 -12.38 11.45
C GLY A 248 9.74 -13.49 12.23
N TRP A 249 9.59 -14.74 11.80
CA TRP A 249 10.22 -15.90 12.42
C TRP A 249 11.75 -15.86 12.30
N GLN A 250 12.28 -15.51 11.12
CA GLN A 250 13.71 -15.31 10.92
C GLN A 250 14.27 -14.21 11.83
N SER A 251 13.56 -13.09 11.94
CA SER A 251 13.93 -11.98 12.82
C SER A 251 13.97 -12.40 14.30
N PHE A 252 13.02 -13.24 14.71
CA PHE A 252 12.98 -13.80 16.06
C PHE A 252 14.14 -14.78 16.30
N LEU A 253 14.42 -15.68 15.36
CA LEU A 253 15.54 -16.63 15.45
C LEU A 253 16.89 -15.92 15.57
N LEU A 254 17.13 -14.90 14.73
CA LEU A 254 18.37 -14.11 14.78
C LEU A 254 18.56 -13.44 16.15
N ARG A 255 17.46 -12.97 16.77
CA ARG A 255 17.52 -12.40 18.11
C ARG A 255 17.78 -13.43 19.19
N TRP A 256 17.12 -14.58 19.10
CA TRP A 256 17.36 -15.67 20.02
C TRP A 256 18.83 -16.13 19.95
N GLU A 257 19.39 -16.20 18.75
CA GLU A 257 20.81 -16.51 18.53
C GLU A 257 21.73 -15.41 19.08
N ALA A 258 21.41 -14.13 18.85
CA ALA A 258 22.16 -13.01 19.41
C ALA A 258 22.14 -13.02 20.95
N ALA A 259 20.98 -13.24 21.57
CA ALA A 259 20.85 -13.33 23.02
C ALA A 259 21.68 -14.49 23.60
N LYS A 260 21.63 -15.66 22.95
CA LYS A 260 22.44 -16.82 23.33
C LYS A 260 23.94 -16.55 23.19
N LYS A 261 24.34 -15.79 22.16
CA LYS A 261 25.74 -15.41 21.93
C LYS A 261 26.24 -14.44 23.01
N VAL A 262 25.41 -13.49 23.42
CA VAL A 262 25.71 -12.58 24.55
C VAL A 262 25.88 -13.35 25.85
N GLU A 263 25.00 -14.32 26.13
CA GLU A 263 25.09 -15.17 27.32
C GLU A 263 26.33 -16.08 27.32
N SER A 264 26.84 -16.45 26.14
CA SER A 264 28.04 -17.28 25.98
C SER A 264 29.37 -16.54 26.13
N LEU A 265 29.36 -15.20 26.20
CA LEU A 265 30.59 -14.42 26.38
C LEU A 265 31.04 -14.48 27.85
N PRO A 266 32.33 -14.73 28.13
CA PRO A 266 32.84 -14.68 29.50
C PRO A 266 32.67 -13.25 30.05
N LEU A 267 32.16 -13.15 31.28
CA LEU A 267 32.15 -11.90 32.05
C LEU A 267 33.59 -11.35 32.09
N ALA A 268 33.79 -10.17 31.51
CA ALA A 268 35.06 -9.44 31.53
C ALA A 268 35.28 -8.75 32.89
#